data_AF-A0A3P8RW55-F1
#
_entry.id   AF-A0A3P8RW55-F1
#
_cell.length_a   1.000
_cell.length_b   1.000
_cell.length_c   1.000
_cell.angle_alpha   90.00
_cell.angle_beta   90.00
_cell.angle_gamma   90.00
#
_symmetry.space_group_name_H-M   'P 1'
#
loop_
_entity.id
_entity.type
_entity.pdbx_description
1 polymer ?
#
loop_
_entity_poly.entity_id
_entity_poly.type
_entity_poly.pdbx_seq_one_letter_code
_entity_poly.pdbx_strand_id
1 'polypeptide(L)'
;MGVKSKAAAAILVLLMFLGSLWLQGGLDYHWDTCLKGYNQVNKFHQLSNSSGADAAEDPRILEGCPGQTFQVSMLLTHLLAAPAYSSDVLLQPYLSSWDELVKFMESLGPMVGLISKEIETKTSVIRQLALLAEENPDAELSPDVHSINSGNTDVGTKNNAEASGHASAYHSVRSMIWVELNRGLVDFHHQTDSGCRTLLRLHRALLWLKLFLEKLAETPVAGRLRSPSELCREAYQRTLANYHTWFVRRAAELAFIAMPERGFFFRLVCVQNQDQLSTVLTRVVEAIEEVYNRTQKALEENGMLDLP
;
A
#
# COMPACT_ATOMS: atom_id res chain seq x y z
N MET A 1 30.24 -27.53 -17.72
CA MET A 1 29.19 -26.57 -17.27
C MET A 1 28.98 -25.52 -18.34
N GLY A 2 27.84 -25.57 -19.03
CA GLY A 2 27.57 -24.74 -20.20
C GLY A 2 27.41 -23.25 -19.88
N VAL A 3 27.72 -22.41 -20.86
CA VAL A 3 27.65 -20.93 -20.78
C VAL A 3 26.28 -20.44 -20.28
N LYS A 4 25.21 -21.17 -20.61
CA LYS A 4 23.82 -20.91 -20.16
C LYS A 4 23.62 -21.06 -18.64
N SER A 5 24.33 -21.99 -18.00
CA SER A 5 24.27 -22.22 -16.54
C SER A 5 25.05 -21.15 -15.76
N LYS A 6 26.14 -20.63 -16.35
CA LYS A 6 26.90 -19.51 -15.78
C LYS A 6 26.14 -18.18 -15.87
N ALA A 7 25.41 -17.95 -16.97
CA ALA A 7 24.56 -16.78 -17.14
C ALA A 7 23.36 -16.78 -16.18
N ALA A 8 22.69 -17.92 -15.99
CA ALA A 8 21.60 -18.05 -15.03
C ALA A 8 22.08 -17.82 -13.57
N ALA A 9 23.23 -18.38 -13.20
CA ALA A 9 23.84 -18.14 -11.89
C ALA A 9 24.24 -16.67 -11.69
N ALA A 10 24.78 -16.01 -12.71
CA ALA A 10 25.14 -14.59 -12.65
C ALA A 10 23.92 -13.68 -12.52
N ILE A 11 22.80 -14.01 -13.19
CA ILE A 11 21.52 -13.28 -13.06
C ILE A 11 20.93 -13.48 -11.66
N LEU A 12 20.99 -14.70 -11.11
CA LEU A 12 20.51 -15.01 -9.77
C LEU A 12 21.33 -14.28 -8.68
N VAL A 13 22.65 -14.20 -8.87
CA VAL A 13 23.55 -13.41 -8.01
C VAL A 13 23.28 -11.91 -8.15
N LEU A 14 23.03 -11.40 -9.36
CA LEU A 14 22.65 -10.00 -9.57
C LEU A 14 21.31 -9.67 -8.92
N LEU A 15 20.31 -10.54 -9.02
CA LEU A 15 19.00 -10.36 -8.38
C LEU A 15 19.09 -10.45 -6.85
N MET A 16 19.95 -11.32 -6.31
CA MET A 16 20.27 -11.35 -4.88
C MET A 16 20.95 -10.06 -4.41
N PHE A 17 21.92 -9.54 -5.16
CA PHE A 17 22.60 -8.29 -4.85
C PHE A 17 21.67 -7.07 -5.00
N LEU A 18 20.77 -7.10 -5.98
CA LEU A 18 19.75 -6.05 -6.15
C LEU A 18 18.73 -6.08 -5.01
N GLY A 19 18.32 -7.26 -4.54
CA GLY A 19 17.58 -7.39 -3.28
C GLY A 19 18.33 -6.72 -2.12
N SER A 20 19.64 -6.99 -1.97
CA SER A 20 20.47 -6.38 -0.91
C SER A 20 20.65 -4.86 -1.03
N LEU A 21 20.55 -4.29 -2.24
CA LEU A 21 20.68 -2.86 -2.51
C LEU A 21 19.35 -2.09 -2.40
N TRP A 22 18.20 -2.77 -2.49
CA TRP A 22 16.93 -2.26 -1.96
C TRP A 22 16.90 -2.33 -0.42
N LEU A 23 17.60 -3.31 0.16
CA LEU A 23 17.79 -3.55 1.60
C LEU A 23 18.82 -2.62 2.28
N GLN A 24 19.55 -1.79 1.53
CA GLN A 24 20.51 -0.84 2.13
C GLN A 24 19.82 0.41 2.71
N GLY A 25 18.53 0.29 3.00
CA GLY A 25 17.74 1.17 3.85
C GLY A 25 17.23 0.50 5.15
N GLY A 26 17.82 -0.63 5.54
CA GLY A 26 17.46 -1.34 6.76
C GLY A 26 18.05 -2.75 6.77
N LEU A 27 19.22 -2.91 7.38
CA LEU A 27 19.58 -4.17 8.00
C LEU A 27 20.54 -3.94 9.18
N ASP A 28 20.01 -4.09 10.39
CA ASP A 28 20.69 -4.85 11.44
C ASP A 28 19.65 -5.78 12.09
N TYR A 29 19.83 -7.08 11.77
CA TYR A 29 19.50 -8.30 12.52
C TYR A 29 18.13 -8.51 13.20
N HIS A 30 17.39 -9.55 12.78
CA HIS A 30 17.41 -10.90 13.38
C HIS A 30 16.51 -11.86 12.59
N TRP A 31 17.06 -12.98 12.10
CA TRP A 31 16.34 -13.99 11.31
C TRP A 31 15.46 -14.96 12.14
N ASP A 32 15.25 -14.71 13.44
CA ASP A 32 14.64 -15.70 14.35
C ASP A 32 13.14 -15.52 14.67
N THR A 33 12.45 -14.52 14.11
CA THR A 33 11.01 -14.32 14.40
C THR A 33 10.08 -14.73 13.25
N CYS A 34 10.63 -15.06 12.08
CA CYS A 34 9.83 -15.24 10.86
C CYS A 34 9.18 -16.64 10.69
N LEU A 35 9.19 -17.48 11.72
CA LEU A 35 8.67 -18.86 11.64
C LEU A 35 7.50 -19.18 12.58
N LYS A 36 6.92 -18.18 13.27
CA LYS A 36 5.79 -18.41 14.21
C LYS A 36 4.47 -17.72 13.87
N GLY A 37 4.37 -16.96 12.78
CA GLY A 37 3.13 -16.23 12.44
C GLY A 37 2.15 -16.93 11.49
N TYR A 38 2.48 -18.12 10.96
CA TYR A 38 1.73 -18.71 9.82
C TYR A 38 0.40 -19.40 10.20
N ASN A 39 -0.06 -19.35 11.46
CA ASN A 39 -1.26 -20.08 11.89
C ASN A 39 -2.39 -19.21 12.48
N GLN A 40 -2.39 -17.90 12.29
CA GLN A 40 -3.40 -17.03 12.91
C GLN A 40 -4.07 -16.03 11.95
N VAL A 41 -4.09 -16.33 10.65
CA VAL A 41 -4.95 -15.65 9.66
C VAL A 41 -6.03 -16.62 9.21
N ASN A 42 -6.94 -16.97 10.12
CA ASN A 42 -8.20 -17.64 9.80
C ASN A 42 -9.22 -17.44 10.91
N LYS A 43 -9.46 -16.17 11.28
CA LYS A 43 -10.53 -15.84 12.22
C LYS A 43 -11.23 -14.53 11.89
N PHE A 44 -11.66 -14.40 10.65
CA PHE A 44 -12.82 -13.56 10.30
C PHE A 44 -13.66 -14.31 9.28
N HIS A 45 -14.44 -15.29 9.77
CA HIS A 45 -15.47 -15.92 8.96
C HIS A 45 -16.62 -14.94 8.73
N GLN A 46 -16.84 -14.65 7.45
CA GLN A 46 -18.13 -14.77 6.76
C GLN A 46 -19.38 -14.67 7.63
N LEU A 47 -20.08 -13.55 7.47
CA LEU A 47 -21.53 -13.52 7.54
C LEU A 47 -22.04 -12.83 6.27
N SER A 48 -22.31 -13.63 5.24
CA SER A 48 -23.15 -13.21 4.13
C SER A 48 -24.29 -14.20 4.01
N ASN A 49 -25.43 -13.82 4.60
CA ASN A 49 -26.70 -14.47 4.34
C ASN A 49 -27.15 -14.10 2.92
N SER A 50 -27.40 -15.13 2.11
CA SER A 50 -28.09 -14.99 0.83
C SER A 50 -29.58 -14.79 1.06
N SER A 51 -30.14 -13.69 0.55
CA SER A 51 -31.53 -13.66 0.11
C SER A 51 -31.57 -12.97 -1.24
N GLY A 52 -31.95 -13.74 -2.26
CA GLY A 52 -32.17 -13.20 -3.60
C GLY A 52 -33.35 -12.24 -3.61
N ALA A 53 -33.16 -11.12 -4.32
CA ALA A 53 -34.22 -10.31 -4.88
C ALA A 53 -33.62 -9.56 -6.07
N ASP A 54 -34.26 -9.71 -7.23
CA ASP A 54 -34.00 -8.91 -8.43
C ASP A 54 -34.01 -7.42 -8.09
N ALA A 55 -32.90 -6.73 -8.31
CA ALA A 55 -32.82 -5.27 -8.22
C ALA A 55 -31.73 -4.76 -9.17
N ALA A 56 -32.11 -3.76 -9.96
CA ALA A 56 -31.34 -3.04 -10.97
C ALA A 56 -29.83 -2.94 -10.67
N GLU A 57 -29.01 -3.31 -11.67
CA GLU A 57 -27.55 -3.18 -11.64
C GLU A 57 -27.14 -1.76 -11.22
N ASP A 58 -26.60 -1.59 -9.99
CA ASP A 58 -25.91 -0.35 -9.62
C ASP A 58 -24.65 -0.28 -10.50
N PRO A 59 -24.45 0.76 -11.32
CA PRO A 59 -23.28 0.91 -12.19
C PRO A 59 -21.94 0.86 -11.43
N ARG A 60 -21.98 0.94 -10.10
CA ARG A 60 -20.80 0.93 -9.22
C ARG A 60 -20.30 -0.46 -8.83
N ILE A 61 -21.01 -1.56 -9.09
CA ILE A 61 -20.55 -2.89 -8.69
C ILE A 61 -19.79 -3.54 -9.84
N LEU A 62 -18.47 -3.67 -9.70
CA LEU A 62 -17.67 -4.53 -10.58
C LEU A 62 -17.83 -5.97 -10.10
N GLU A 63 -18.18 -6.89 -11.01
CA GLU A 63 -18.26 -8.32 -10.68
C GLU A 63 -16.86 -8.93 -10.51
N GLY A 64 -16.81 -10.06 -9.79
CA GLY A 64 -15.59 -10.85 -9.64
C GLY A 64 -15.20 -11.57 -10.94
N CYS A 65 -13.90 -11.73 -11.14
CA CYS A 65 -13.30 -12.50 -12.22
C CYS A 65 -13.14 -13.97 -11.82
N PRO A 66 -13.99 -14.91 -12.28
CA PRO A 66 -13.92 -16.29 -11.84
C PRO A 66 -12.58 -16.95 -12.19
N GLY A 67 -12.02 -17.69 -11.23
CA GLY A 67 -10.78 -18.45 -11.42
C GLY A 67 -9.49 -17.63 -11.38
N GLN A 68 -9.56 -16.33 -11.07
CA GLN A 68 -8.38 -15.47 -10.94
C GLN A 68 -8.04 -15.21 -9.47
N THR A 69 -6.74 -15.15 -9.17
CA THR A 69 -6.26 -14.79 -7.83
C THR A 69 -6.46 -13.30 -7.57
N PHE A 70 -6.10 -12.46 -8.54
CA PHE A 70 -6.38 -11.03 -8.53
C PHE A 70 -7.85 -10.75 -8.91
N GLN A 71 -8.46 -9.81 -8.18
CA GLN A 71 -9.84 -9.37 -8.30
C GLN A 71 -9.89 -7.84 -8.31
N VAL A 72 -10.08 -7.25 -9.50
CA VAL A 72 -10.19 -5.79 -9.65
C VAL A 72 -11.36 -5.19 -8.86
N SER A 73 -12.45 -5.95 -8.71
CA SER A 73 -13.60 -5.57 -7.89
C SER A 73 -13.26 -5.46 -6.40
N MET A 74 -12.45 -6.39 -5.87
CA MET A 74 -11.97 -6.31 -4.49
C MET A 74 -10.98 -5.17 -4.29
N LEU A 75 -10.07 -4.95 -5.23
CA LEU A 75 -9.16 -3.81 -5.20
C LEU A 75 -9.95 -2.51 -5.11
N LEU A 76 -10.93 -2.33 -5.99
CA LEU A 76 -11.78 -1.15 -5.99
C LEU A 76 -12.59 -1.02 -4.69
N THR A 77 -13.12 -2.13 -4.17
CA THR A 77 -13.86 -2.13 -2.89
C THR A 77 -13.00 -1.62 -1.74
N HIS A 78 -11.76 -2.10 -1.62
CA HIS A 78 -10.83 -1.66 -0.59
C HIS A 78 -10.40 -0.21 -0.77
N LEU A 79 -10.11 0.22 -2.00
CA LEU A 79 -9.76 1.61 -2.30
C LEU A 79 -10.91 2.58 -2.00
N LEU A 80 -12.17 2.20 -2.29
CA LEU A 80 -13.33 3.03 -1.98
C LEU A 80 -13.67 3.05 -0.48
N ALA A 81 -13.29 2.00 0.26
CA ALA A 81 -13.48 1.94 1.71
C ALA A 81 -12.37 2.66 2.51
N ALA A 82 -11.23 2.94 1.90
CA ALA A 82 -10.09 3.55 2.58
C ALA A 82 -10.29 5.03 2.95
N PRO A 83 -10.90 5.89 2.12
CA PRO A 83 -11.20 7.27 2.48
C PRO A 83 -12.21 7.38 3.65
N ALA A 84 -11.80 8.02 4.75
CA ALA A 84 -12.68 8.30 5.90
C ALA A 84 -13.42 9.65 5.75
N TYR A 85 -14.44 9.95 6.58
CA TYR A 85 -15.22 11.20 6.46
C TYR A 85 -14.41 12.51 6.66
N SER A 86 -13.22 12.45 7.26
CA SER A 86 -12.42 13.61 7.70
C SER A 86 -11.19 13.95 6.83
N SER A 87 -11.20 13.64 5.52
CA SER A 87 -10.01 13.74 4.65
C SER A 87 -8.82 12.87 5.10
N ASP A 88 -9.10 11.82 5.87
CA ASP A 88 -8.12 10.83 6.33
C ASP A 88 -8.26 9.51 5.55
N VAL A 89 -7.33 8.59 5.77
CA VAL A 89 -7.28 7.26 5.15
C VAL A 89 -7.20 6.19 6.23
N LEU A 90 -8.16 5.28 6.24
CA LEU A 90 -8.18 4.12 7.14
C LEU A 90 -7.09 3.12 6.74
N LEU A 91 -6.31 2.66 7.71
CA LEU A 91 -5.16 1.78 7.45
C LEU A 91 -5.58 0.38 7.05
N GLN A 92 -6.62 -0.20 7.67
CA GLN A 92 -7.05 -1.57 7.35
C GLN A 92 -7.44 -1.74 5.87
N PRO A 93 -8.41 -0.99 5.31
CA PRO A 93 -8.75 -1.08 3.89
C PRO A 93 -7.60 -0.63 2.97
N TYR A 94 -6.77 0.34 3.37
CA TYR A 94 -5.56 0.71 2.63
C TYR A 94 -4.60 -0.48 2.47
N LEU A 95 -4.30 -1.19 3.56
CA LEU A 95 -3.41 -2.35 3.53
C LEU A 95 -4.05 -3.54 2.79
N SER A 96 -5.37 -3.72 2.89
CA SER A 96 -6.07 -4.73 2.09
C SER A 96 -6.07 -4.41 0.59
N SER A 97 -6.07 -3.14 0.20
CA SER A 97 -5.86 -2.77 -1.20
C SER A 97 -4.48 -3.21 -1.69
N TRP A 98 -3.44 -3.08 -0.85
CA TRP A 98 -2.10 -3.56 -1.17
C TRP A 98 -2.02 -5.09 -1.27
N ASP A 99 -2.74 -5.84 -0.44
CA ASP A 99 -2.80 -7.30 -0.58
C ASP A 99 -3.36 -7.70 -1.96
N GLU A 100 -4.34 -6.97 -2.45
CA GLU A 100 -4.89 -7.21 -3.79
C GLU A 100 -3.92 -6.76 -4.90
N LEU A 101 -3.19 -5.65 -4.70
CA LEU A 101 -2.12 -5.24 -5.61
C LEU A 101 -0.95 -6.22 -5.67
N VAL A 102 -0.65 -6.91 -4.57
CA VAL A 102 0.33 -8.00 -4.54
C VAL A 102 -0.09 -9.12 -5.47
N LYS A 103 -1.36 -9.56 -5.41
CA LYS A 103 -1.91 -10.58 -6.32
C LYS A 103 -1.88 -10.12 -7.79
N PHE A 104 -2.16 -8.83 -8.04
CA PHE A 104 -2.01 -8.24 -9.37
C PHE A 104 -0.59 -8.39 -9.89
N MET A 105 0.41 -8.02 -9.08
CA MET A 105 1.81 -8.15 -9.47
C MET A 105 2.15 -9.62 -9.72
N GLU A 106 1.85 -10.54 -8.80
CA GLU A 106 2.13 -11.97 -8.97
C GLU A 106 1.52 -12.56 -10.25
N SER A 107 0.36 -12.06 -10.67
CA SER A 107 -0.28 -12.46 -11.93
C SER A 107 0.55 -12.10 -13.17
N LEU A 108 1.41 -11.06 -13.10
CA LEU A 108 2.32 -10.68 -14.20
C LEU A 108 3.46 -11.69 -14.40
N GLY A 109 3.65 -12.64 -13.47
CA GLY A 109 4.60 -13.73 -13.58
C GLY A 109 5.79 -13.63 -12.62
N PRO A 110 6.68 -14.64 -12.59
CA PRO A 110 7.68 -14.83 -11.53
C PRO A 110 8.73 -13.71 -11.45
N MET A 111 8.93 -12.93 -12.52
CA MET A 111 9.91 -11.86 -12.56
C MET A 111 9.62 -10.72 -11.58
N VAL A 112 8.35 -10.57 -11.14
CA VAL A 112 7.94 -9.53 -10.19
C VAL A 112 7.88 -10.04 -8.75
N GLY A 113 8.11 -11.33 -8.49
CA GLY A 113 7.90 -11.94 -7.16
C GLY A 113 8.77 -11.32 -6.06
N LEU A 114 9.96 -10.82 -6.41
CA LEU A 114 10.81 -10.07 -5.48
C LEU A 114 10.17 -8.73 -5.07
N ILE A 115 9.52 -8.04 -6.01
CA ILE A 115 8.83 -6.76 -5.78
C ILE A 115 7.58 -7.00 -4.93
N SER A 116 6.80 -8.04 -5.26
CA SER A 116 5.64 -8.46 -4.46
C SER A 116 6.02 -8.72 -3.01
N LYS A 117 7.07 -9.52 -2.78
CA LYS A 117 7.54 -9.86 -1.44
C LYS A 117 8.01 -8.65 -0.63
N GLU A 118 8.60 -7.66 -1.29
CA GLU A 118 9.00 -6.44 -0.62
C GLU A 118 7.79 -5.63 -0.15
N ILE A 119 6.76 -5.51 -0.99
CA ILE A 119 5.52 -4.82 -0.64
C ILE A 119 4.81 -5.54 0.51
N GLU A 120 4.74 -6.88 0.48
CA GLU A 120 4.22 -7.69 1.60
C GLU A 120 5.00 -7.45 2.90
N THR A 121 6.33 -7.40 2.81
CA THR A 121 7.18 -7.12 3.97
C THR A 121 6.82 -5.76 4.57
N LYS A 122 6.70 -4.71 3.74
CA LYS A 122 6.35 -3.36 4.21
C LYS A 122 4.93 -3.27 4.78
N THR A 123 3.94 -3.91 4.16
CA THR A 123 2.58 -3.92 4.73
C THR A 123 2.51 -4.70 6.03
N SER A 124 3.31 -5.77 6.18
CA SER A 124 3.40 -6.54 7.43
C SER A 124 4.00 -5.72 8.59
N VAL A 125 4.96 -4.84 8.33
CA VAL A 125 5.53 -3.92 9.34
C VAL A 125 4.44 -3.05 9.95
N ILE A 126 3.62 -2.39 9.12
CA ILE A 126 2.53 -1.52 9.63
C ILE A 126 1.52 -2.35 10.45
N ARG A 127 1.19 -3.57 10.01
CA ARG A 127 0.29 -4.47 10.76
C ARG A 127 0.88 -4.90 12.11
N GLN A 128 2.17 -5.23 12.15
CA GLN A 128 2.85 -5.61 13.39
C GLN A 128 2.91 -4.44 14.37
N LEU A 129 3.23 -3.24 13.88
CA LEU A 129 3.22 -2.03 14.70
C LEU A 129 1.81 -1.74 15.26
N ALA A 130 0.76 -1.97 14.47
CA ALA A 130 -0.62 -1.85 14.93
C ALA A 130 -0.93 -2.81 16.09
N LEU A 131 -0.56 -4.10 15.95
CA LEU A 131 -0.77 -5.10 17.00
C LEU A 131 0.02 -4.77 18.28
N LEU A 132 1.29 -4.37 18.14
CA LEU A 132 2.14 -4.00 19.28
C LEU A 132 1.61 -2.76 20.02
N ALA A 133 0.97 -1.84 19.29
CA ALA A 133 0.35 -0.67 19.90
C ALA A 133 -0.93 -1.00 20.67
N GLU A 134 -1.65 -2.06 20.29
CA GLU A 134 -2.84 -2.56 21.00
C GLU A 134 -2.48 -3.40 22.23
N GLU A 135 -1.36 -4.14 22.19
CA GLU A 135 -0.87 -4.96 23.31
C GLU A 135 -0.24 -4.14 24.45
N ASN A 136 0.24 -2.92 24.19
CA ASN A 136 0.83 -2.02 25.19
C ASN A 136 0.08 -0.66 25.26
N PRO A 137 -1.14 -0.63 25.83
CA PRO A 137 -1.91 0.61 26.00
C PRO A 137 -1.31 1.54 27.06
N ASP A 138 -0.44 1.06 27.96
CA ASP A 138 0.07 1.79 29.14
C ASP A 138 1.09 2.91 28.83
N ALA A 139 1.36 3.19 27.56
CA ALA A 139 2.04 4.43 27.14
C ALA A 139 1.04 5.59 26.88
N GLU A 140 -0.25 5.39 27.15
CA GLU A 140 -1.28 6.42 27.11
C GLU A 140 -1.35 7.14 28.47
N LEU A 141 -0.85 8.38 28.48
CA LEU A 141 -1.00 9.39 29.55
C LEU A 141 -0.13 9.22 30.82
N SER A 142 1.03 9.86 30.83
CA SER A 142 1.51 10.56 32.02
C SER A 142 1.77 12.01 31.66
N PRO A 143 0.96 12.97 32.13
CA PRO A 143 1.43 14.31 32.37
C PRO A 143 2.04 14.34 33.78
N ASP A 144 3.36 14.34 33.86
CA ASP A 144 4.08 14.74 35.06
C ASP A 144 3.67 16.17 35.44
N VAL A 145 2.93 16.32 36.55
CA VAL A 145 2.89 17.58 37.30
C VAL A 145 3.03 17.25 38.78
N HIS A 146 4.26 17.39 39.28
CA HIS A 146 4.53 17.46 40.72
C HIS A 146 3.99 18.79 41.31
N SER A 147 3.09 18.64 42.29
CA SER A 147 2.86 19.45 43.51
C SER A 147 2.58 20.97 43.40
N ILE A 148 1.45 21.42 43.98
CA ILE A 148 1.34 22.06 45.31
C ILE A 148 -0.13 22.43 45.63
N ASN A 149 -0.54 22.16 46.88
CA ASN A 149 -1.77 22.44 47.64
C ASN A 149 -2.66 23.65 47.25
N SER A 150 -4.00 23.50 47.44
CA SER A 150 -4.80 24.17 48.51
C SER A 150 -6.26 24.51 48.10
N GLY A 151 -7.25 24.02 48.87
CA GLY A 151 -8.45 24.78 49.30
C GLY A 151 -9.67 24.98 48.38
N ASN A 152 -10.79 24.32 48.76
CA ASN A 152 -12.20 24.75 48.78
C ASN A 152 -13.02 25.13 47.51
N THR A 153 -14.19 24.46 47.39
CA THR A 153 -15.54 24.90 46.94
C THR A 153 -15.65 25.99 45.86
N ASP A 154 -16.29 25.70 44.72
CA ASP A 154 -17.75 25.81 44.55
C ASP A 154 -18.22 25.35 43.15
N VAL A 155 -19.51 25.07 43.06
CA VAL A 155 -20.23 24.49 41.92
C VAL A 155 -20.33 25.45 40.72
N GLY A 156 -20.04 24.90 39.54
CA GLY A 156 -20.56 25.40 38.27
C GLY A 156 -19.53 25.34 37.14
N THR A 157 -19.79 24.55 36.09
CA THR A 157 -19.50 24.88 34.68
C THR A 157 -19.92 23.75 33.73
N LYS A 158 -20.84 24.10 32.84
CA LYS A 158 -20.96 23.84 31.40
C LYS A 158 -20.45 22.50 30.83
N ASN A 159 -21.44 21.83 30.22
CA ASN A 159 -21.42 20.94 29.07
C ASN A 159 -20.19 20.98 28.13
N ASN A 160 -19.88 19.78 27.64
CA ASN A 160 -19.20 19.39 26.38
C ASN A 160 -17.79 18.81 26.56
N ALA A 161 -17.71 17.48 26.58
CA ALA A 161 -16.69 16.75 25.83
C ALA A 161 -17.21 15.32 25.62
N GLU A 162 -17.55 15.04 24.37
CA GLU A 162 -17.97 13.75 23.88
C GLU A 162 -16.91 12.68 24.18
N ALA A 163 -17.41 11.48 24.49
CA ALA A 163 -16.70 10.23 24.63
C ALA A 163 -15.43 10.11 23.76
N SER A 164 -14.25 10.23 24.38
CA SER A 164 -12.99 9.78 23.79
C SER A 164 -12.95 8.25 23.82
N GLY A 165 -13.63 7.61 22.85
CA GLY A 165 -13.37 6.20 22.56
C GLY A 165 -11.92 6.08 22.07
N HIS A 166 -11.11 5.22 22.68
CA HIS A 166 -9.76 4.90 22.24
C HIS A 166 -9.79 4.45 20.77
N ALA A 167 -9.58 5.38 19.85
CA ALA A 167 -9.34 5.04 18.46
C ALA A 167 -7.97 4.36 18.42
N SER A 168 -7.93 3.11 17.94
CA SER A 168 -6.70 2.32 17.83
C SER A 168 -5.58 3.16 17.21
N ALA A 169 -4.38 3.12 17.79
CA ALA A 169 -3.23 3.92 17.39
C ALA A 169 -2.98 3.90 15.87
N TYR A 170 -3.21 2.74 15.24
CA TYR A 170 -3.06 2.49 13.80
C TYR A 170 -4.42 2.33 13.09
N HIS A 171 -5.44 3.06 13.53
CA HIS A 171 -6.74 3.08 12.86
C HIS A 171 -6.68 3.80 11.50
N SER A 172 -6.00 4.94 11.43
CA SER A 172 -5.86 5.75 10.22
C SER A 172 -4.44 6.27 10.01
N VAL A 173 -4.16 6.82 8.82
CA VAL A 173 -2.88 7.43 8.51
C VAL A 173 -2.56 8.56 9.49
N ARG A 174 -3.51 9.45 9.78
CA ARG A 174 -3.27 10.54 10.75
C ARG A 174 -3.11 10.04 12.17
N SER A 175 -3.87 9.04 12.62
CA SER A 175 -3.70 8.50 13.98
C SER A 175 -2.32 7.86 14.14
N MET A 176 -1.86 7.12 13.13
CA MET A 176 -0.52 6.53 13.09
C MET A 176 0.56 7.62 13.15
N ILE A 177 0.47 8.65 12.29
CA ILE A 177 1.41 9.78 12.30
C ILE A 177 1.49 10.42 13.68
N TRP A 178 0.34 10.69 14.30
CA TRP A 178 0.27 11.32 15.61
C TRP A 178 0.93 10.46 16.70
N VAL A 179 0.64 9.16 16.75
CA VAL A 179 1.21 8.25 17.75
C VAL A 179 2.71 8.09 17.55
N GLU A 180 3.18 7.89 16.32
CA GLU A 180 4.60 7.69 16.06
C GLU A 180 5.45 8.94 16.33
N LEU A 181 4.93 10.13 16.03
CA LEU A 181 5.57 11.39 16.41
C LEU A 181 5.66 11.55 17.93
N ASN A 182 4.55 11.34 18.64
CA ASN A 182 4.51 11.51 20.09
C ASN A 182 5.40 10.51 20.84
N ARG A 183 5.61 9.32 20.27
CA ARG A 183 6.50 8.29 20.82
C ARG A 183 7.96 8.42 20.34
N GLY A 184 8.27 9.41 19.49
CA GLY A 184 9.61 9.60 18.95
C GLY A 184 10.10 8.46 18.05
N LEU A 185 9.19 7.77 17.35
CA LEU A 185 9.51 6.64 16.47
C LEU A 185 9.91 7.09 15.05
N VAL A 186 9.59 8.34 14.69
CA VAL A 186 9.96 8.95 13.40
C VAL A 186 11.20 9.80 13.58
N ASP A 187 12.22 9.54 12.76
CA ASP A 187 13.42 10.38 12.64
C ASP A 187 13.52 10.94 11.21
N PHE A 188 13.78 12.24 11.10
CA PHE A 188 13.85 12.97 9.83
C PHE A 188 15.26 13.00 9.22
N HIS A 189 16.26 12.51 9.95
CA HIS A 189 17.67 12.51 9.58
C HIS A 189 18.23 11.08 9.45
N HIS A 190 17.71 10.15 10.25
CA HIS A 190 18.13 8.77 10.29
C HIS A 190 17.01 7.81 9.91
N GLN A 191 17.38 6.65 9.38
CA GLN A 191 16.42 5.64 9.00
C GLN A 191 15.85 4.95 10.24
N THR A 192 14.53 4.94 10.35
CA THR A 192 13.81 4.15 11.37
C THR A 192 12.93 3.09 10.71
N ASP A 193 12.48 2.12 11.48
CA ASP A 193 11.49 1.13 11.02
C ASP A 193 10.05 1.57 11.33
N SER A 194 9.80 2.89 11.28
CA SER A 194 8.49 3.48 11.53
C SER A 194 7.47 3.15 10.44
N GLY A 195 6.21 3.09 10.86
CA GLY A 195 5.04 3.02 10.00
C GLY A 195 4.98 4.19 9.02
N CYS A 196 5.30 5.42 9.43
CA CYS A 196 5.32 6.61 8.58
C CYS A 196 6.31 6.48 7.41
N ARG A 197 7.55 6.09 7.70
CA ARG A 197 8.59 5.88 6.68
C ARG A 197 8.22 4.71 5.75
N THR A 198 7.61 3.67 6.30
CA THR A 198 7.11 2.52 5.54
C THR A 198 5.93 2.89 4.63
N LEU A 199 4.98 3.67 5.16
CA LEU A 199 3.84 4.22 4.42
C LEU A 199 4.31 5.11 3.28
N LEU A 200 5.32 5.96 3.50
CA LEU A 200 5.90 6.81 2.46
C LEU A 200 6.42 6.00 1.26
N ARG A 201 7.06 4.85 1.49
CA ARG A 201 7.53 3.97 0.41
C ARG A 201 6.38 3.38 -0.39
N LEU A 202 5.35 2.90 0.30
CA LEU A 202 4.13 2.40 -0.32
C LEU A 202 3.44 3.52 -1.12
N HIS A 203 3.31 4.71 -0.54
CA HIS A 203 2.73 5.90 -1.17
C HIS A 203 3.43 6.29 -2.48
N ARG A 204 4.77 6.29 -2.51
CA ARG A 204 5.56 6.51 -3.74
C ARG A 204 5.31 5.43 -4.80
N ALA A 205 5.17 4.17 -4.39
CA ALA A 205 4.85 3.06 -5.29
C ALA A 205 3.40 3.14 -5.83
N LEU A 206 2.46 3.63 -5.02
CA LEU A 206 1.07 3.82 -5.43
C LEU A 206 0.96 4.85 -6.56
N LEU A 207 1.75 5.93 -6.51
CA LEU A 207 1.80 6.91 -7.60
C LEU A 207 2.27 6.30 -8.92
N TRP A 208 3.30 5.46 -8.88
CA TRP A 208 3.78 4.75 -10.06
C TRP A 208 2.68 3.89 -10.67
N LEU A 209 1.99 3.11 -9.83
CA LEU A 209 0.89 2.26 -10.27
C LEU A 209 -0.26 3.10 -10.87
N LYS A 210 -0.66 4.18 -10.20
CA LYS A 210 -1.68 5.12 -10.70
C LYS A 210 -1.36 5.56 -12.12
N LEU A 211 -0.15 6.10 -12.34
CA LEU A 211 0.26 6.61 -13.66
C LEU A 211 0.36 5.50 -14.71
N PHE A 212 0.76 4.29 -14.33
CA PHE A 212 0.77 3.16 -15.25
C PHE A 212 -0.66 2.78 -15.68
N LEU A 213 -1.58 2.62 -14.74
CA LEU A 213 -2.97 2.25 -15.02
C LEU A 213 -3.71 3.34 -15.79
N GLU A 214 -3.47 4.61 -15.47
CA GLU A 214 -4.01 5.77 -16.18
C GLU A 214 -3.60 5.75 -17.66
N LYS A 215 -2.29 5.57 -17.92
CA LYS A 215 -1.78 5.44 -19.29
C LYS A 215 -2.28 4.19 -20.00
N LEU A 216 -2.51 3.10 -19.27
CA LEU A 216 -3.02 1.86 -19.84
C LEU A 216 -4.50 1.98 -20.24
N ALA A 217 -5.26 2.83 -19.53
CA ALA A 217 -6.64 3.16 -19.81
C ALA A 217 -6.79 4.04 -21.06
N GLU A 218 -5.83 4.93 -21.35
CA GLU A 218 -5.89 5.88 -22.47
C GLU A 218 -6.26 5.20 -23.81
N THR A 219 -7.33 5.70 -24.43
CA THR A 219 -7.71 5.36 -25.82
C THR A 219 -7.28 6.51 -26.74
N PRO A 220 -6.23 6.34 -27.56
CA PRO A 220 -5.72 7.42 -28.41
C PRO A 220 -6.72 7.75 -29.53
N VAL A 221 -6.95 9.05 -29.75
CA VAL A 221 -7.83 9.57 -30.83
C VAL A 221 -7.27 9.23 -32.21
N ALA A 222 -5.94 9.16 -32.34
CA ALA A 222 -5.25 8.74 -33.55
C ALA A 222 -3.97 7.98 -33.19
N GLY A 223 -3.67 6.92 -33.95
CA GLY A 223 -2.47 6.10 -33.77
C GLY A 223 -2.73 4.76 -33.11
N ARG A 224 -1.66 3.98 -32.89
CA ARG A 224 -1.73 2.66 -32.26
C ARG A 224 -1.66 2.77 -30.74
N LEU A 225 -2.28 1.82 -30.05
CA LEU A 225 -2.08 1.64 -28.61
C LEU A 225 -0.61 1.31 -28.32
N ARG A 226 -0.01 2.02 -27.36
CA ARG A 226 1.39 1.80 -26.94
C ARG A 226 1.53 0.52 -26.12
N SER A 227 2.67 -0.15 -26.08
CA SER A 227 2.78 -1.42 -25.34
C SER A 227 2.74 -1.21 -23.81
N PRO A 228 2.17 -2.13 -23.00
CA PRO A 228 2.20 -2.02 -21.54
C PRO A 228 3.62 -1.86 -20.97
N SER A 229 4.61 -2.52 -21.59
CA SER A 229 6.03 -2.38 -21.23
C SER A 229 6.53 -0.92 -21.33
N GLU A 230 6.23 -0.23 -22.44
CA GLU A 230 6.59 1.17 -22.64
C GLU A 230 5.91 2.08 -21.61
N LEU A 231 4.62 1.87 -21.38
CA LEU A 231 3.83 2.67 -20.45
C LEU A 231 4.31 2.51 -19.00
N CYS A 232 4.60 1.27 -18.60
CA CYS A 232 5.10 0.93 -17.27
C CYS A 232 6.50 1.53 -17.01
N ARG A 233 7.39 1.43 -18.01
CA ARG A 233 8.71 2.07 -17.96
C ARG A 233 8.61 3.58 -17.84
N GLU A 234 7.75 4.22 -18.63
CA GLU A 234 7.55 5.65 -18.58
C GLU A 234 7.00 6.11 -17.22
N ALA A 235 6.00 5.42 -16.69
CA ALA A 235 5.46 5.70 -15.36
C ALA A 235 6.56 5.58 -14.29
N TYR A 236 7.40 4.55 -14.36
CA TYR A 236 8.49 4.32 -13.42
C TYR A 236 9.52 5.45 -13.46
N GLN A 237 9.94 5.85 -14.67
CA GLN A 237 10.92 6.92 -14.87
C GLN A 237 10.43 8.26 -14.31
N ARG A 238 9.13 8.54 -14.37
CA ARG A 238 8.54 9.77 -13.83
C ARG A 238 8.37 9.77 -12.30
N THR A 239 8.44 8.60 -11.66
CA THR A 239 8.03 8.43 -10.25
C THR A 239 9.14 7.77 -9.42
N LEU A 240 9.07 6.44 -9.25
CA LEU A 240 9.93 5.63 -8.41
C LEU A 240 11.40 5.73 -8.77
N ALA A 241 11.74 5.95 -10.05
CA ALA A 241 13.12 6.10 -10.47
C ALA A 241 13.86 7.20 -9.68
N ASN A 242 13.18 8.28 -9.29
CA ASN A 242 13.78 9.38 -8.54
C ASN A 242 14.33 8.96 -7.16
N TYR A 243 13.77 7.89 -6.58
CA TYR A 243 14.14 7.39 -5.25
C TYR A 243 15.03 6.14 -5.29
N HIS A 244 15.24 5.57 -6.48
CA HIS A 244 16.00 4.34 -6.66
C HIS A 244 17.44 4.60 -7.08
N THR A 245 18.35 3.76 -6.61
CA THR A 245 19.76 3.76 -7.04
C THR A 245 19.87 3.34 -8.50
N TRP A 246 21.01 3.66 -9.13
CA TRP A 246 21.26 3.32 -10.53
C TRP A 246 21.07 1.83 -10.84
N PHE A 247 21.55 0.95 -9.96
CA PHE A 247 21.42 -0.51 -10.12
C PHE A 247 19.95 -0.95 -10.11
N VAL A 248 19.16 -0.40 -9.19
CA VAL A 248 17.73 -0.69 -9.08
C VAL A 248 16.98 -0.24 -10.32
N ARG A 249 17.27 0.97 -10.83
CA ARG A 249 16.68 1.48 -12.08
C ARG A 249 16.95 0.52 -13.24
N ARG A 250 18.19 0.04 -13.35
CA ARG A 250 18.57 -0.88 -14.42
C ARG A 250 17.85 -2.23 -14.31
N ALA A 251 17.70 -2.75 -13.11
CA ALA A 251 16.95 -3.97 -12.85
C ALA A 251 15.47 -3.83 -13.24
N ALA A 252 14.83 -2.73 -12.83
CA ALA A 252 13.45 -2.45 -13.18
C ALA A 252 13.25 -2.33 -14.70
N GLU A 253 14.14 -1.63 -15.40
CA GLU A 253 14.10 -1.52 -16.87
C GLU A 253 14.18 -2.87 -17.59
N LEU A 254 14.92 -3.84 -17.04
CA LEU A 254 14.97 -5.20 -17.56
C LEU A 254 13.69 -5.96 -17.25
N ALA A 255 13.14 -5.82 -16.03
CA ALA A 255 11.88 -6.45 -15.64
C ALA A 255 10.72 -5.99 -16.54
N PHE A 256 10.67 -4.72 -16.93
CA PHE A 256 9.62 -4.20 -17.82
C PHE A 256 9.64 -4.82 -19.21
N ILE A 257 10.76 -5.37 -19.69
CA ILE A 257 10.81 -6.08 -20.97
C ILE A 257 9.97 -7.36 -20.92
N ALA A 258 9.85 -7.97 -19.73
CA ALA A 258 9.03 -9.16 -19.50
C ALA A 258 7.56 -8.85 -19.22
N MET A 259 7.14 -7.58 -19.34
CA MET A 259 5.76 -7.17 -19.10
C MET A 259 4.81 -7.83 -20.12
N PRO A 260 3.67 -8.41 -19.68
CA PRO A 260 2.71 -9.03 -20.59
C PRO A 260 2.14 -8.06 -21.63
N GLU A 261 1.68 -8.64 -22.74
CA GLU A 261 0.95 -7.90 -23.78
C GLU A 261 -0.41 -7.41 -23.29
N ARG A 262 -0.95 -6.36 -23.92
CA ARG A 262 -2.21 -5.73 -23.50
C ARG A 262 -3.38 -6.70 -23.35
N GLY A 263 -3.48 -7.72 -24.21
CA GLY A 263 -4.52 -8.73 -24.13
C GLY A 263 -4.50 -9.55 -22.82
N PHE A 264 -3.37 -9.59 -22.12
CA PHE A 264 -3.30 -10.14 -20.76
C PHE A 264 -4.13 -9.31 -19.77
N PHE A 265 -4.02 -7.98 -19.82
CA PHE A 265 -4.76 -7.07 -18.93
C PHE A 265 -6.26 -7.12 -19.18
N PHE A 266 -6.70 -7.34 -20.42
CA PHE A 266 -8.10 -7.59 -20.73
C PHE A 266 -8.64 -8.80 -19.95
N ARG A 267 -7.90 -9.92 -19.99
CA ARG A 267 -8.27 -11.11 -19.22
C ARG A 267 -8.23 -10.85 -17.72
N LEU A 268 -7.19 -10.17 -17.24
CA LEU A 268 -6.95 -9.92 -15.82
C LEU A 268 -8.07 -9.13 -15.13
N VAL A 269 -8.81 -8.31 -15.89
CA VAL A 269 -9.96 -7.54 -15.40
C VAL A 269 -11.29 -7.96 -16.04
N CYS A 270 -11.31 -9.13 -16.70
CA CYS A 270 -12.48 -9.74 -17.34
C CYS A 270 -13.22 -8.85 -18.35
N VAL A 271 -12.48 -8.09 -19.15
CA VAL A 271 -13.03 -7.27 -20.23
C VAL A 271 -12.62 -7.80 -21.60
N GLN A 272 -13.35 -7.40 -22.63
CA GLN A 272 -13.12 -7.90 -23.99
C GLN A 272 -12.32 -6.95 -24.89
N ASN A 273 -12.30 -5.66 -24.58
CA ASN A 273 -11.73 -4.64 -25.44
C ASN A 273 -11.16 -3.45 -24.65
N GLN A 274 -10.51 -2.52 -25.38
CA GLN A 274 -9.87 -1.34 -24.81
C GLN A 274 -10.86 -0.38 -24.14
N ASP A 275 -12.08 -0.22 -24.66
CA ASP A 275 -13.06 0.72 -24.11
C ASP A 275 -13.57 0.25 -22.74
N GLN A 276 -13.85 -1.05 -22.61
CA GLN A 276 -14.20 -1.67 -21.33
C GLN A 276 -13.01 -1.63 -20.36
N LEU A 277 -11.79 -1.90 -20.83
CA LEU A 277 -10.58 -1.77 -20.01
C LEU A 277 -10.43 -0.34 -19.49
N SER A 278 -10.57 0.65 -20.37
CA SER A 278 -10.51 2.06 -20.01
C SER A 278 -11.55 2.38 -18.93
N THR A 279 -12.78 1.93 -19.10
CA THR A 279 -13.86 2.17 -18.12
C THR A 279 -13.52 1.62 -16.75
N VAL A 280 -13.02 0.37 -16.67
CA VAL A 280 -12.65 -0.26 -15.40
C VAL A 280 -11.43 0.43 -14.79
N LEU A 281 -10.38 0.67 -15.58
CA LEU A 281 -9.14 1.26 -15.07
C LEU A 281 -9.31 2.72 -14.65
N THR A 282 -10.11 3.52 -15.35
CA THR A 282 -10.40 4.90 -14.95
C THR A 282 -11.00 4.94 -13.55
N ARG A 283 -11.97 4.05 -13.25
CA ARG A 283 -12.57 3.96 -11.92
C ARG A 283 -11.57 3.58 -10.84
N VAL A 284 -10.66 2.65 -11.14
CA VAL A 284 -9.57 2.26 -10.21
C VAL A 284 -8.61 3.43 -10.00
N VAL A 285 -8.22 4.14 -11.07
CA VAL A 285 -7.32 5.29 -11.02
C VAL A 285 -7.90 6.42 -10.19
N GLU A 286 -9.19 6.74 -10.35
CA GLU A 286 -9.90 7.75 -9.55
C GLU A 286 -9.90 7.37 -8.06
N ALA A 287 -10.16 6.11 -7.74
CA ALA A 287 -10.14 5.64 -6.35
C ALA A 287 -8.72 5.66 -5.75
N ILE A 288 -7.69 5.26 -6.53
CA ILE A 288 -6.28 5.39 -6.11
C ILE A 288 -5.91 6.85 -5.90
N GLU A 289 -6.32 7.75 -6.78
CA GLU A 289 -6.01 9.17 -6.72
C GLU A 289 -6.59 9.82 -5.46
N GLU A 290 -7.81 9.47 -5.06
CA GLU A 290 -8.41 9.97 -3.82
C GLU A 290 -7.62 9.53 -2.57
N VAL A 291 -7.26 8.24 -2.49
CA VAL A 291 -6.44 7.70 -1.40
C VAL A 291 -5.05 8.34 -1.39
N TYR A 292 -4.44 8.48 -2.57
CA TYR A 292 -3.14 9.11 -2.75
C TYR A 292 -3.15 10.56 -2.29
N ASN A 293 -4.11 11.38 -2.73
CA ASN A 293 -4.17 12.80 -2.40
C ASN A 293 -4.34 13.04 -0.89
N ARG A 294 -5.15 12.24 -0.21
CA ARG A 294 -5.31 12.33 1.25
C ARG A 294 -4.06 11.91 2.01
N THR A 295 -3.42 10.83 1.58
CA THR A 295 -2.16 10.35 2.16
C THR A 295 -1.04 11.37 1.94
N GLN A 296 -0.94 11.91 0.71
CA GLN A 296 0.00 12.97 0.34
C GLN A 296 -0.17 14.18 1.26
N LYS A 297 -1.41 14.67 1.42
CA LYS A 297 -1.71 15.80 2.29
C LYS A 297 -1.35 15.53 3.75
N ALA A 298 -1.67 14.35 4.27
CA ALA A 298 -1.33 13.98 5.64
C ALA A 298 0.19 13.93 5.88
N LEU A 299 0.97 13.40 4.92
CA LEU A 299 2.44 13.39 5.00
C LEU A 299 3.03 14.80 4.86
N GLU A 300 2.50 15.61 3.94
CA GLU A 300 2.96 16.98 3.68
C GLU A 300 2.75 17.91 4.88
N GLU A 301 1.56 17.86 5.50
CA GLU A 301 1.25 18.65 6.70
C GLU A 301 2.20 18.37 7.88
N ASN A 302 2.86 17.21 7.88
CA ASN A 302 3.80 16.79 8.92
C ASN A 302 5.27 16.78 8.45
N GLY A 303 5.57 17.31 7.26
CA GLY A 303 6.93 17.39 6.72
C GLY A 303 7.56 16.03 6.39
N MET A 304 6.76 15.00 6.13
CA MET A 304 7.19 13.61 6.02
C MET A 304 7.41 13.11 4.57
N LEU A 305 7.39 14.00 3.57
CA LEU A 305 7.55 13.59 2.17
C LEU A 305 8.97 13.11 1.83
N ASP A 306 9.94 13.46 2.67
CA ASP A 306 11.38 13.19 2.47
C ASP A 306 12.00 12.35 3.59
N LEU A 307 11.18 11.56 4.32
CA LEU A 307 11.73 10.64 5.33
C LEU A 307 12.79 9.71 4.70
N PRO A 308 13.93 9.48 5.40
CA PRO A 308 15.10 8.75 4.86
C PRO A 308 14.85 7.24 4.63
#